data_AF-A0A496ABS8-F1
#
_entry.id   AF-A0A496ABS8-F1
#
_cell.length_a   1.000
_cell.length_b   1.000
_cell.length_c   1.000
_cell.angle_alpha   90.00
_cell.angle_beta   90.00
_cell.angle_gamma   90.00
#
_symmetry.space_group_name_H-M   'P 1'
#
loop_
_entity.id
_entity.type
_entity.pdbx_description
1 polymer ?
#
loop_
_entity_poly.entity_id
_entity_poly.type
_entity_poly.pdbx_seq_one_letter_code
_entity_poly.pdbx_strand_id
1 'polypeptide(L)'
;MTSYTWHYDNIPSSWEPVLERLKKFETLAQQISKAKKEQKTDLSETLKTFYTHHDALMTDTRARLRHAPTHYDDEATLDAAFVEAVWLSIEHYPALVHHPEIENLDTAGSKIFTLFTPDAPATPGKRESLKTQLQRAFDLDSETVDKLNRQLSIRTSPLQHRHQIMESLETRFNLVSDNPQLDADILQLFRSLYPGAPFVAGEVKLVKTSSALYFCLPTEPQEKAQASNISADERSKAHKTSQRPTAYYEKFLRKIWEVEPFAHFPVFGTFNAENLDLTFRQKIAADTELSLELVTSTLTRMVGVLPLAELDKYLIHDTWGHQWQESLLDFEEPYTALTLFKRPLSLTETASVFGEQTSFADTFIKTKAGTIALDSEKLQQFIDAELYERAIIAFTPILAEMLADVVEYKFLELYPEREHLLPSSSLLKAFPSKLDLTLVDLRTCFVHASEVFQNWVTSESTQQQLHKEICEKLDIPDKATKHKELSHVLSAAVELCKAQLLSFYQPEWTWETVKIGEDGALKLNAFSFAALNFLRIHTALIQTYEDLSQIDVPYGFKDILVLAMGTFFERQPQENIWRLDSFLMEAFLPRWEKLAATDSSI
;
A
#
# COMPACT_ATOMS: atom_id res chain seq x y z
N MET A 1 -31.53 4.06 14.04
CA MET A 1 -30.59 4.32 12.93
C MET A 1 -29.26 3.77 13.40
N THR A 2 -28.72 2.81 12.67
CA THR A 2 -27.42 2.18 12.88
C THR A 2 -26.36 3.28 12.78
N SER A 3 -25.57 3.50 13.83
CA SER A 3 -24.44 4.43 13.74
C SER A 3 -23.41 3.84 12.79
N TYR A 4 -22.99 4.60 11.78
CA TYR A 4 -21.84 4.30 10.92
C TYR A 4 -20.60 4.20 11.80
N THR A 5 -20.31 3.02 12.34
CA THR A 5 -19.36 2.89 13.44
C THR A 5 -18.35 1.82 13.14
N TRP A 6 -17.08 2.19 13.30
CA TRP A 6 -16.04 1.38 13.91
C TRP A 6 -16.71 0.42 14.89
N HIS A 7 -16.83 -0.87 14.55
CA HIS A 7 -17.71 -1.81 15.25
C HIS A 7 -17.56 -1.69 16.77
N TYR A 8 -18.49 -0.97 17.38
CA TYR A 8 -18.27 -0.36 18.70
C TYR A 8 -18.67 -1.27 19.84
N ASP A 9 -19.32 -2.38 19.56
CA ASP A 9 -20.03 -3.09 20.59
C ASP A 9 -19.32 -4.40 20.93
N ASN A 10 -18.54 -4.31 22.02
CA ASN A 10 -18.10 -5.40 22.88
C ASN A 10 -16.71 -5.98 22.58
N ILE A 11 -15.66 -5.15 22.54
CA ILE A 11 -14.31 -5.67 22.84
C ILE A 11 -14.33 -6.10 24.32
N PRO A 12 -14.18 -7.40 24.65
CA PRO A 12 -14.24 -7.83 26.04
C PRO A 12 -13.16 -7.14 26.89
N SER A 13 -13.48 -6.81 28.15
CA SER A 13 -12.50 -6.21 29.10
C SER A 13 -11.20 -7.02 29.21
N SER A 14 -11.26 -8.32 28.93
CA SER A 14 -10.10 -9.23 28.89
C SER A 14 -9.05 -8.86 27.83
N TRP A 15 -9.33 -7.95 26.90
CA TRP A 15 -8.36 -7.42 25.93
C TRP A 15 -7.53 -6.24 26.47
N GLU A 16 -7.88 -5.65 27.61
CA GLU A 16 -7.16 -4.51 28.19
C GLU A 16 -5.67 -4.80 28.41
N PRO A 17 -5.27 -5.98 28.94
CA PRO A 17 -3.84 -6.31 29.05
C PRO A 17 -3.11 -6.39 27.70
N VAL A 18 -3.80 -6.77 26.63
CA VAL A 18 -3.23 -6.84 25.28
C VAL A 18 -2.97 -5.43 24.75
N LEU A 19 -3.92 -4.51 24.93
CA LEU A 19 -3.76 -3.09 24.55
C LEU A 19 -2.60 -2.42 25.30
N GLU A 20 -2.48 -2.65 26.61
CA GLU A 20 -1.37 -2.12 27.41
C GLU A 20 -0.02 -2.66 26.93
N ARG A 21 0.06 -3.95 26.60
CA ARG A 21 1.27 -4.54 26.04
C ARG A 21 1.58 -3.98 24.64
N LEU A 22 0.57 -3.74 23.80
CA LEU A 22 0.74 -3.24 22.44
C LEU A 22 1.27 -1.80 22.45
N LYS A 23 0.71 -0.94 23.31
CA LYS A 23 1.22 0.40 23.60
C LYS A 23 2.67 0.39 24.07
N LYS A 24 3.01 -0.56 24.96
CA LYS A 24 4.39 -0.71 25.46
C LYS A 24 5.35 -1.20 24.37
N PHE A 25 4.91 -2.14 23.53
CA PHE A 25 5.66 -2.62 22.36
C PHE A 25 6.02 -1.47 21.42
N GLU A 26 5.05 -0.63 21.07
CA GLU A 26 5.28 0.55 20.23
C GLU A 26 6.29 1.52 20.88
N THR A 27 6.13 1.78 22.19
CA THR A 27 7.05 2.66 22.94
C THR A 27 8.48 2.13 22.90
N LEU A 28 8.68 0.82 23.04
CA LEU A 28 9.99 0.19 22.95
C LEU A 28 10.57 0.31 21.52
N ALA A 29 9.76 0.10 20.48
CA ALA A 29 10.19 0.25 19.10
C ALA A 29 10.69 1.68 18.80
N GLN A 30 9.96 2.69 19.27
CA GLN A 30 10.33 4.10 19.13
C GLN A 30 11.64 4.43 19.88
N GLN A 31 11.81 3.91 21.10
CA GLN A 31 13.03 4.09 21.89
C GLN A 31 14.25 3.50 21.20
N ILE A 32 14.13 2.27 20.69
CA ILE A 32 15.22 1.60 19.95
C ILE A 32 15.54 2.37 18.67
N SER A 33 14.54 2.76 17.90
CA SER A 33 14.72 3.54 16.67
C SER A 33 15.42 4.87 16.92
N LYS A 34 15.02 5.59 17.98
CA LYS A 34 15.69 6.82 18.42
C LYS A 34 17.14 6.56 18.83
N ALA A 35 17.40 5.51 19.60
CA ALA A 35 18.73 5.19 20.07
C ALA A 35 19.69 4.75 18.93
N LYS A 36 19.18 4.04 17.91
CA LYS A 36 19.91 3.74 16.66
C LYS A 36 20.32 5.02 15.93
N LYS A 37 19.40 6.00 15.80
CA LYS A 37 19.70 7.31 15.19
C LYS A 37 20.74 8.10 15.98
N GLU A 38 20.74 7.97 17.31
CA GLU A 38 21.71 8.58 18.22
C GLU A 38 23.05 7.81 18.31
N GLN A 39 23.26 6.77 17.50
CA GLN A 39 24.47 5.93 17.46
C GLN A 39 24.86 5.34 18.82
N LYS A 40 23.89 5.03 19.68
CA LYS A 40 24.15 4.34 20.96
C LYS A 40 24.58 2.89 20.69
N THR A 41 25.69 2.48 21.29
CA THR A 41 26.41 1.25 20.94
C THR A 41 25.90 -0.03 21.60
N ASP A 42 25.09 0.06 22.66
CA ASP A 42 24.51 -1.13 23.31
C ASP A 42 22.99 -1.00 23.44
N LEU A 43 22.28 -1.80 22.65
CA LEU A 43 20.82 -1.94 22.66
C LEU A 43 20.39 -3.38 22.96
N SER A 44 21.33 -4.24 23.38
CA SER A 44 21.11 -5.69 23.48
C SER A 44 19.96 -6.05 24.42
N GLU A 45 19.95 -5.49 25.63
CA GLU A 45 18.91 -5.74 26.63
C GLU A 45 17.55 -5.16 26.21
N THR A 46 17.54 -3.98 25.59
CA THR A 46 16.31 -3.35 25.09
C THR A 46 15.70 -4.15 23.93
N LEU A 47 16.53 -4.65 23.00
CA LEU A 47 16.10 -5.52 21.91
C LEU A 47 15.55 -6.86 22.45
N LYS A 48 16.23 -7.48 23.41
CA LYS A 48 15.73 -8.69 24.07
C LYS A 48 14.37 -8.45 24.74
N THR A 49 14.23 -7.31 25.42
CA THR A 49 12.96 -6.89 26.02
C THR A 49 11.88 -6.69 24.97
N PHE A 50 12.21 -6.08 23.83
CA PHE A 50 11.29 -5.87 22.70
C PHE A 50 10.74 -7.20 22.17
N TYR A 51 11.60 -8.17 21.83
CA TYR A 51 11.16 -9.49 21.35
C TYR A 51 10.36 -10.25 22.41
N THR A 52 10.76 -10.18 23.68
CA THR A 52 9.98 -10.78 24.79
C THR A 52 8.56 -10.21 24.86
N HIS A 53 8.38 -8.91 24.60
CA HIS A 53 7.05 -8.29 24.57
C HIS A 53 6.27 -8.68 23.31
N HIS A 54 6.92 -8.76 22.16
CA HIS A 54 6.32 -9.24 20.91
C HIS A 54 5.80 -10.67 21.04
N ASP A 55 6.63 -11.61 21.50
CA ASP A 55 6.23 -13.02 21.68
C ASP A 55 5.06 -13.17 22.67
N ALA A 56 5.06 -12.39 23.76
CA ALA A 56 3.97 -12.36 24.72
C ALA A 56 2.67 -11.79 24.12
N LEU A 57 2.77 -10.73 23.30
CA LEU A 57 1.62 -10.18 22.56
C LEU A 57 1.02 -11.20 21.60
N MET A 58 1.88 -11.88 20.84
CA MET A 58 1.47 -12.93 19.89
C MET A 58 0.75 -14.06 20.62
N THR A 59 1.31 -14.54 21.74
CA THR A 59 0.71 -15.59 22.57
C THR A 59 -0.65 -15.19 23.12
N ASP A 60 -0.74 -14.01 23.73
CA ASP A 60 -1.98 -13.51 24.35
C ASP A 60 -3.07 -13.27 23.29
N THR A 61 -2.71 -12.78 22.10
CA THR A 61 -3.64 -12.51 20.99
C THR A 61 -4.12 -13.82 20.38
N ARG A 62 -3.22 -14.76 20.10
CA ARG A 62 -3.53 -16.08 19.53
C ARG A 62 -4.48 -16.88 20.41
N ALA A 63 -4.28 -16.84 21.73
CA ALA A 63 -5.20 -17.47 22.68
C ALA A 63 -6.63 -16.92 22.57
N ARG A 64 -6.78 -15.61 22.32
CA ARG A 64 -8.10 -14.96 22.19
C ARG A 64 -8.75 -15.20 20.83
N LEU A 65 -7.98 -15.22 19.74
CA LEU A 65 -8.48 -15.52 18.40
C LEU A 65 -9.13 -16.91 18.32
N ARG A 66 -8.54 -17.92 18.96
CA ARG A 66 -9.08 -19.30 18.99
C ARG A 66 -10.45 -19.46 19.67
N HIS A 67 -10.89 -18.45 20.44
CA HIS A 67 -12.13 -18.51 21.20
C HIS A 67 -13.29 -17.72 20.57
N ALA A 68 -13.07 -17.09 19.40
CA ALA A 68 -14.08 -16.31 18.70
C ALA A 68 -14.27 -16.85 17.27
N PRO A 69 -15.00 -17.97 17.07
CA PRO A 69 -15.31 -18.42 15.73
C PRO A 69 -16.06 -17.32 14.99
N THR A 70 -15.52 -16.90 13.86
CA THR A 70 -16.16 -15.87 13.05
C THR A 70 -17.03 -16.57 12.04
N HIS A 71 -18.35 -16.62 12.28
CA HIS A 71 -19.23 -17.20 11.29
C HIS A 71 -19.19 -16.32 10.03
N TYR A 72 -18.67 -16.87 8.94
CA TYR A 72 -18.89 -16.30 7.63
C TYR A 72 -20.28 -16.74 7.18
N ASP A 73 -21.12 -15.77 6.81
CA ASP A 73 -22.45 -16.08 6.30
C ASP A 73 -22.39 -16.61 4.86
N ASP A 74 -21.24 -16.48 4.19
CA ASP A 74 -21.05 -16.85 2.79
C ASP A 74 -19.71 -17.58 2.53
N GLU A 75 -19.72 -18.90 2.69
CA GLU A 75 -18.61 -19.79 2.31
C GLU A 75 -18.24 -19.67 0.82
N ALA A 76 -19.19 -19.33 -0.05
CA ALA A 76 -18.93 -19.21 -1.48
C ALA A 76 -18.06 -17.98 -1.79
N THR A 77 -18.21 -16.88 -1.04
CA THR A 77 -17.33 -15.71 -1.17
C THR A 77 -15.89 -16.04 -0.76
N LEU A 78 -15.72 -16.82 0.30
CA LEU A 78 -14.40 -17.26 0.77
C LEU A 78 -13.74 -18.22 -0.24
N ASP A 79 -14.49 -19.20 -0.74
CA ASP A 79 -14.03 -20.12 -1.79
C ASP A 79 -13.64 -19.35 -3.05
N ALA A 80 -14.47 -18.40 -3.47
CA ALA A 80 -14.19 -17.59 -4.66
C ALA A 80 -12.90 -16.78 -4.49
N ALA A 81 -12.65 -16.17 -3.32
CA ALA A 81 -11.42 -15.42 -3.08
C ALA A 81 -10.17 -16.32 -3.13
N PHE A 82 -10.24 -17.53 -2.55
CA PHE A 82 -9.14 -18.49 -2.58
C PHE A 82 -8.89 -19.04 -3.99
N VAL A 83 -9.95 -19.50 -4.68
CA VAL A 83 -9.87 -20.06 -6.04
C VAL A 83 -9.27 -19.03 -6.99
N GLU A 84 -9.73 -17.79 -6.92
CA GLU A 84 -9.21 -16.68 -7.71
C GLU A 84 -7.73 -16.43 -7.47
N ALA A 85 -7.29 -16.41 -6.20
CA ALA A 85 -5.88 -16.21 -5.86
C ALA A 85 -4.98 -17.33 -6.38
N VAL A 86 -5.42 -18.59 -6.27
CA VAL A 86 -4.68 -19.73 -6.85
C VAL A 86 -4.61 -19.58 -8.37
N TRP A 87 -5.72 -19.19 -9.01
CA TRP A 87 -5.76 -18.99 -10.46
C TRP A 87 -4.85 -17.86 -10.93
N LEU A 88 -4.83 -16.72 -10.22
CA LEU A 88 -3.93 -15.60 -10.47
C LEU A 88 -2.46 -15.99 -10.32
N SER A 89 -2.14 -16.78 -9.28
CA SER A 89 -0.79 -17.29 -9.02
C SER A 89 -0.26 -18.19 -10.14
N ILE A 90 -1.12 -19.01 -10.76
CA ILE A 90 -0.74 -19.92 -11.86
C ILE A 90 -0.72 -19.18 -13.21
N GLU A 91 -1.79 -18.42 -13.42
CA GLU A 91 -2.14 -17.41 -14.43
C GLU A 91 -1.08 -16.42 -14.85
N HIS A 92 -0.94 -15.45 -13.96
CA HIS A 92 -0.60 -14.09 -14.31
C HIS A 92 0.58 -13.61 -13.48
N TYR A 93 0.69 -14.04 -12.22
CA TYR A 93 1.85 -13.75 -11.39
C TYR A 93 3.18 -14.20 -12.01
N PRO A 94 3.29 -15.37 -12.68
CA PRO A 94 4.54 -15.76 -13.33
C PRO A 94 4.88 -14.85 -14.50
N ALA A 95 3.89 -14.35 -15.25
CA ALA A 95 4.08 -13.44 -16.37
C ALA A 95 4.54 -12.04 -15.91
N LEU A 96 4.12 -11.62 -14.70
CA LEU A 96 4.60 -10.40 -14.06
C LEU A 96 6.09 -10.47 -13.67
N VAL A 97 6.57 -11.64 -13.26
CA VAL A 97 7.99 -11.83 -12.92
C VAL A 97 8.83 -12.11 -14.17
N HIS A 98 8.33 -12.97 -15.05
CA HIS A 98 8.98 -13.39 -16.29
C HIS A 98 7.96 -13.57 -17.42
N HIS A 99 7.98 -12.64 -18.39
CA HIS A 99 7.22 -12.79 -19.62
C HIS A 99 8.07 -13.47 -20.70
N PRO A 100 7.53 -14.43 -21.48
CA PRO A 100 8.32 -15.18 -22.46
C PRO A 100 8.90 -14.31 -23.59
N GLU A 101 8.26 -13.18 -23.90
CA GLU A 101 8.63 -12.30 -25.01
C GLU A 101 9.37 -11.03 -24.57
N ILE A 102 9.48 -10.79 -23.25
CA ILE A 102 10.14 -9.61 -22.70
C ILE A 102 11.30 -10.07 -21.82
N GLU A 103 12.53 -9.74 -22.22
CA GLU A 103 13.73 -10.09 -21.46
C GLU A 103 13.84 -9.24 -20.19
N ASN A 104 14.03 -9.85 -19.02
CA ASN A 104 14.44 -9.10 -17.83
C ASN A 104 15.90 -8.64 -17.99
N LEU A 105 16.16 -7.34 -17.86
CA LEU A 105 17.49 -6.75 -18.05
C LEU A 105 17.99 -6.12 -16.76
N ASP A 106 19.23 -6.43 -16.37
CA ASP A 106 19.94 -5.77 -15.28
C ASP A 106 21.32 -5.30 -15.73
N THR A 107 21.44 -3.99 -15.95
CA THR A 107 22.72 -3.34 -16.26
C THR A 107 23.36 -2.67 -15.04
N ALA A 108 22.67 -2.67 -13.90
CA ALA A 108 23.12 -2.10 -12.64
C ALA A 108 23.98 -3.10 -11.84
N GLY A 109 23.84 -4.40 -12.12
CA GLY A 109 24.60 -5.46 -11.46
C GLY A 109 24.05 -5.78 -10.07
N SER A 110 22.72 -5.86 -9.95
CA SER A 110 22.06 -6.35 -8.75
C SER A 110 22.54 -7.76 -8.42
N LYS A 111 22.63 -8.03 -7.12
CA LYS A 111 23.03 -9.35 -6.62
C LYS A 111 21.84 -10.27 -6.37
N ILE A 112 20.61 -9.74 -6.47
CA ILE A 112 19.40 -10.45 -6.06
C ILE A 112 18.28 -10.42 -7.10
N PHE A 113 18.34 -9.53 -8.09
CA PHE A 113 17.27 -9.33 -9.08
C PHE A 113 16.78 -10.64 -9.72
N THR A 114 17.72 -11.45 -10.23
CA THR A 114 17.41 -12.71 -10.94
C THR A 114 17.16 -13.90 -10.01
N LEU A 115 17.23 -13.71 -8.69
CA LEU A 115 17.02 -14.79 -7.71
C LEU A 115 15.56 -14.94 -7.30
N PHE A 116 14.71 -13.94 -7.55
CA PHE A 116 13.30 -14.03 -7.19
C PHE A 116 12.56 -15.04 -8.08
N THR A 117 11.80 -15.95 -7.48
CA THR A 117 11.03 -16.98 -8.20
C THR A 117 9.58 -17.05 -7.71
N PRO A 118 8.59 -17.10 -8.62
CA PRO A 118 7.22 -17.42 -8.27
C PRO A 118 7.08 -18.82 -7.66
N ASP A 119 6.09 -19.00 -6.78
CA ASP A 119 5.71 -20.30 -6.20
C ASP A 119 4.98 -21.20 -7.19
N ALA A 120 4.45 -20.62 -8.26
CA ALA A 120 3.72 -21.33 -9.31
C ALA A 120 4.58 -22.44 -9.93
N PRO A 121 3.99 -23.60 -10.28
CA PRO A 121 4.74 -24.68 -10.92
C PRO A 121 5.49 -24.20 -12.17
N ALA A 122 6.77 -24.57 -12.29
CA ALA A 122 7.65 -24.06 -13.36
C ALA A 122 7.21 -24.46 -14.79
N THR A 123 6.54 -25.60 -14.95
CA THR A 123 6.19 -26.15 -16.28
C THR A 123 4.69 -26.02 -16.56
N PRO A 124 4.26 -25.71 -17.80
CA PRO A 124 2.84 -25.62 -18.18
C PRO A 124 2.02 -26.86 -17.80
N GLY A 125 2.55 -28.08 -17.98
CA GLY A 125 1.83 -29.31 -17.62
C GLY A 125 1.52 -29.44 -16.13
N LYS A 126 2.43 -29.00 -15.24
CA LYS A 126 2.17 -28.96 -13.79
C LYS A 126 1.17 -27.87 -13.41
N ARG A 127 1.18 -26.73 -14.11
CA ARG A 127 0.19 -25.66 -13.93
C ARG A 127 -1.22 -26.15 -14.27
N GLU A 128 -1.39 -26.83 -15.40
CA GLU A 128 -2.67 -27.43 -15.78
C GLU A 128 -3.13 -28.53 -14.82
N SER A 129 -2.19 -29.31 -14.27
CA SER A 129 -2.48 -30.28 -13.22
C SER A 129 -3.07 -29.59 -11.98
N LEU A 130 -2.45 -28.51 -11.52
CA LEU A 130 -2.92 -27.75 -10.36
C LEU A 130 -4.28 -27.07 -10.62
N LYS A 131 -4.53 -26.55 -11.83
CA LYS A 131 -5.88 -26.07 -12.21
C LYS A 131 -6.92 -27.16 -12.14
N THR A 132 -6.61 -28.35 -12.68
CA THR A 132 -7.53 -29.49 -12.65
C THR A 132 -7.80 -29.93 -11.21
N GLN A 133 -6.78 -29.93 -10.36
CA GLN A 133 -6.89 -30.21 -8.93
C GLN A 133 -7.77 -29.19 -8.22
N LEU A 134 -7.59 -27.89 -8.50
CA LEU A 134 -8.40 -26.80 -7.97
C LEU A 134 -9.87 -26.94 -8.40
N GLN A 135 -10.12 -27.24 -9.67
CA GLN A 135 -11.48 -27.48 -10.18
C GLN A 135 -12.18 -28.63 -9.44
N ARG A 136 -11.47 -29.74 -9.20
CA ARG A 136 -12.01 -30.88 -8.44
C ARG A 136 -12.22 -30.54 -6.97
N ALA A 137 -11.27 -29.85 -6.34
CA ALA A 137 -11.33 -29.50 -4.93
C ALA A 137 -12.51 -28.56 -4.62
N PHE A 138 -12.93 -27.70 -5.57
CA PHE A 138 -13.99 -26.72 -5.37
C PHE A 138 -15.21 -26.94 -6.27
N ASP A 139 -15.35 -28.14 -6.84
CA ASP A 139 -16.48 -28.52 -7.70
C ASP A 139 -16.78 -27.49 -8.82
N LEU A 140 -15.73 -26.91 -9.40
CA LEU A 140 -15.85 -25.88 -10.42
C LEU A 140 -16.20 -26.50 -11.77
N ASP A 141 -17.39 -26.21 -12.27
CA ASP A 141 -17.80 -26.59 -13.62
C ASP A 141 -17.16 -25.70 -14.70
N SER A 142 -17.28 -26.11 -15.95
CA SER A 142 -16.70 -25.38 -17.09
C SER A 142 -17.23 -23.96 -17.22
N GLU A 143 -18.52 -23.73 -16.92
CA GLU A 143 -19.12 -22.40 -17.03
C GLU A 143 -18.55 -21.44 -15.97
N THR A 144 -18.35 -21.94 -14.75
CA THR A 144 -17.72 -21.21 -13.65
C THR A 144 -16.27 -20.88 -13.98
N VAL A 145 -15.52 -21.82 -14.55
CA VAL A 145 -14.14 -21.61 -14.99
C VAL A 145 -14.08 -20.58 -16.13
N ASP A 146 -14.97 -20.66 -17.12
CA ASP A 146 -15.03 -19.69 -18.22
C ASP A 146 -15.43 -18.30 -17.73
N LYS A 147 -16.29 -18.21 -16.71
CA LYS A 147 -16.62 -16.94 -16.06
C LYS A 147 -15.41 -16.39 -15.29
N LEU A 148 -14.72 -17.21 -14.52
CA LEU A 148 -13.52 -16.84 -13.78
C LEU A 148 -12.44 -16.31 -14.74
N ASN A 149 -12.11 -17.05 -15.80
CA ASN A 149 -11.13 -16.62 -16.79
C ASN A 149 -11.48 -15.26 -17.42
N ARG A 150 -12.75 -15.02 -17.74
CA ARG A 150 -13.19 -13.71 -18.26
C ARG A 150 -13.04 -12.60 -17.24
N GLN A 151 -13.40 -12.85 -15.97
CA GLN A 151 -13.25 -11.87 -14.90
C GLN A 151 -11.77 -11.53 -14.66
N LEU A 152 -10.91 -12.55 -14.59
CA LEU A 152 -9.47 -12.35 -14.38
C LEU A 152 -8.80 -11.68 -15.58
N SER A 153 -9.22 -11.98 -16.81
CA SER A 153 -8.70 -11.28 -17.99
C SER A 153 -9.03 -9.79 -17.98
N ILE A 154 -10.18 -9.38 -17.43
CA ILE A 154 -10.53 -7.96 -17.28
C ILE A 154 -9.68 -7.34 -16.17
N ARG A 155 -9.63 -8.00 -15.00
CA ARG A 155 -8.88 -7.52 -13.83
C ARG A 155 -7.38 -7.38 -14.12
N THR A 156 -6.80 -8.32 -14.85
CA THR A 156 -5.36 -8.33 -15.19
C THR A 156 -5.02 -7.57 -16.47
N SER A 157 -5.97 -6.83 -17.04
CA SER A 157 -5.70 -5.95 -18.17
C SER A 157 -4.59 -4.92 -17.92
N PRO A 158 -4.39 -4.34 -16.71
CA PRO A 158 -3.24 -3.48 -16.45
C PRO A 158 -1.89 -4.15 -16.72
N LEU A 159 -1.74 -5.43 -16.37
CA LEU A 159 -0.53 -6.19 -16.69
C LEU A 159 -0.33 -6.34 -18.20
N GLN A 160 -1.39 -6.64 -18.94
CA GLN A 160 -1.34 -6.74 -20.41
C GLN A 160 -0.92 -5.41 -21.05
N HIS A 161 -1.49 -4.30 -20.59
CA HIS A 161 -1.12 -2.96 -21.06
C HIS A 161 0.36 -2.65 -20.77
N ARG A 162 0.87 -3.03 -19.58
CA ARG A 162 2.29 -2.89 -19.24
C ARG A 162 3.18 -3.69 -20.18
N HIS A 163 2.83 -4.93 -20.49
CA HIS A 163 3.60 -5.76 -21.45
C HIS A 163 3.65 -5.10 -22.84
N GLN A 164 2.51 -4.66 -23.38
CA GLN A 164 2.46 -3.99 -24.68
C GLN A 164 3.32 -2.72 -24.71
N ILE A 165 3.24 -1.89 -23.66
CA ILE A 165 4.05 -0.68 -23.56
C ILE A 165 5.53 -1.04 -23.43
N MET A 166 5.87 -2.06 -22.65
CA MET A 166 7.24 -2.53 -22.49
C MET A 166 7.83 -3.05 -23.80
N GLU A 167 7.10 -3.85 -24.56
CA GLU A 167 7.51 -4.33 -25.90
C GLU A 167 7.75 -3.17 -26.88
N SER A 168 6.87 -2.17 -26.86
CA SER A 168 7.05 -0.94 -27.66
C SER A 168 8.32 -0.19 -27.25
N LEU A 169 8.57 -0.02 -25.94
CA LEU A 169 9.79 0.64 -25.45
C LEU A 169 11.06 -0.16 -25.76
N GLU A 170 11.03 -1.47 -25.56
CA GLU A 170 12.13 -2.38 -25.87
C GLU A 170 12.49 -2.33 -27.35
N THR A 171 11.49 -2.38 -28.23
CA THR A 171 11.69 -2.30 -29.69
C THR A 171 12.24 -0.94 -30.11
N ARG A 172 11.70 0.17 -29.58
CA ARG A 172 12.09 1.53 -29.96
C ARG A 172 13.49 1.91 -29.51
N PHE A 173 13.94 1.37 -28.38
CA PHE A 173 15.23 1.70 -27.77
C PHE A 173 16.18 0.48 -27.70
N ASN A 174 15.88 -0.60 -28.43
CA ASN A 174 16.69 -1.82 -28.52
C ASN A 174 17.21 -2.31 -27.14
N LEU A 175 16.32 -2.42 -26.15
CA LEU A 175 16.67 -2.69 -24.74
C LEU A 175 16.90 -4.19 -24.46
N VAL A 176 17.76 -4.83 -25.25
CA VAL A 176 18.11 -6.25 -25.16
C VAL A 176 19.56 -6.43 -24.71
N SER A 177 19.86 -7.52 -23.98
CA SER A 177 21.15 -7.72 -23.33
C SER A 177 22.35 -7.85 -24.28
N ASP A 178 22.13 -8.33 -25.50
CA ASP A 178 23.16 -8.51 -26.53
C ASP A 178 23.45 -7.25 -27.37
N ASN A 179 22.75 -6.14 -27.11
CA ASN A 179 22.93 -4.88 -27.81
C ASN A 179 24.28 -4.21 -27.45
N PRO A 180 25.22 -4.02 -28.40
CA PRO A 180 26.50 -3.37 -28.12
C PRO A 180 26.39 -1.86 -27.81
N GLN A 181 25.25 -1.23 -28.10
CA GLN A 181 24.97 0.18 -27.82
C GLN A 181 24.01 0.37 -26.63
N LEU A 182 23.78 -0.67 -25.83
CA LEU A 182 22.78 -0.67 -24.77
C LEU A 182 22.88 0.52 -23.79
N ASP A 183 24.09 0.86 -23.32
CA ASP A 183 24.31 2.01 -22.42
C ASP A 183 23.92 3.35 -23.08
N ALA A 184 24.05 3.49 -24.40
CA ALA A 184 23.67 4.68 -25.14
C ALA A 184 22.15 4.74 -25.35
N ASP A 185 21.53 3.60 -25.66
CA ASP A 185 20.08 3.52 -25.87
C ASP A 185 19.29 3.67 -24.57
N ILE A 186 19.79 3.12 -23.44
CA ILE A 186 19.26 3.38 -22.09
C ILE A 186 19.27 4.88 -21.79
N LEU A 187 20.38 5.57 -22.08
CA LEU A 187 20.47 7.01 -21.88
C LEU A 187 19.51 7.78 -22.80
N GLN A 188 19.33 7.32 -24.05
CA GLN A 188 18.40 7.92 -24.99
C GLN A 188 16.96 7.80 -24.49
N LEU A 189 16.55 6.63 -23.99
CA LEU A 189 15.27 6.45 -23.33
C LEU A 189 15.14 7.36 -22.11
N PHE A 190 16.14 7.35 -21.22
CA PHE A 190 16.11 8.17 -20.02
C PHE A 190 15.97 9.66 -20.34
N ARG A 191 16.64 10.18 -21.37
CA ARG A 191 16.51 11.59 -21.81
C ARG A 191 15.16 11.89 -22.47
N SER A 192 14.52 10.89 -23.04
CA SER A 192 13.16 11.03 -23.59
C SER A 192 12.14 11.15 -22.45
N LEU A 193 12.38 10.47 -21.33
CA LEU A 193 11.53 10.49 -20.13
C LEU A 193 11.87 11.67 -19.18
N TYR A 194 13.13 12.06 -19.10
CA TYR A 194 13.64 13.16 -18.27
C TYR A 194 14.44 14.14 -19.13
N PRO A 195 13.77 15.06 -19.85
CA PRO A 195 14.42 16.07 -20.67
C PRO A 195 15.45 16.90 -19.87
N GLY A 196 16.64 17.07 -20.43
CA GLY A 196 17.74 17.79 -19.77
C GLY A 196 18.58 16.95 -18.80
N ALA A 197 18.41 15.62 -18.79
CA ALA A 197 19.26 14.74 -17.99
C ALA A 197 20.77 14.95 -18.29
N PRO A 198 21.61 15.24 -17.26
CA PRO A 198 23.02 15.62 -17.42
C PRO A 198 23.99 14.44 -17.54
N PHE A 199 23.47 13.22 -17.69
CA PHE A 199 24.27 12.00 -17.69
C PHE A 199 24.90 11.69 -19.05
N VAL A 200 25.94 10.86 -19.06
CA VAL A 200 26.50 10.22 -20.26
C VAL A 200 26.24 8.72 -20.25
N ALA A 201 26.55 8.06 -21.37
CA ALA A 201 26.32 6.62 -21.53
C ALA A 201 27.07 5.85 -20.43
N GLY A 202 26.39 4.90 -19.80
CA GLY A 202 26.92 4.09 -18.70
C GLY A 202 26.77 4.70 -17.30
N GLU A 203 26.39 5.99 -17.15
CA GLU A 203 26.07 6.57 -15.84
C GLU A 203 24.63 6.27 -15.40
N VAL A 204 23.70 6.16 -16.35
CA VAL A 204 22.34 5.70 -16.10
C VAL A 204 22.32 4.19 -16.29
N LYS A 205 22.05 3.45 -15.21
CA LYS A 205 21.81 2.02 -15.27
C LYS A 205 20.31 1.74 -15.28
N LEU A 206 19.94 0.54 -15.70
CA LEU A 206 18.56 0.11 -15.87
C LEU A 206 18.39 -1.30 -15.29
N VAL A 207 17.36 -1.44 -14.45
CA VAL A 207 16.69 -2.71 -14.19
C VAL A 207 15.35 -2.68 -14.91
N LYS A 208 15.09 -3.65 -15.78
CA LYS A 208 13.86 -3.80 -16.55
C LYS A 208 13.23 -5.15 -16.21
N THR A 209 11.97 -5.14 -15.80
CA THR A 209 11.11 -6.32 -15.70
C THR A 209 10.16 -6.36 -16.89
N SER A 210 9.32 -7.39 -17.00
CA SER A 210 8.22 -7.39 -17.98
C SER A 210 7.20 -6.27 -17.73
N SER A 211 7.11 -5.76 -16.51
CA SER A 211 6.06 -4.85 -16.04
C SER A 211 6.54 -3.45 -15.63
N ALA A 212 7.86 -3.20 -15.52
CA ALA A 212 8.41 -1.93 -15.06
C ALA A 212 9.87 -1.66 -15.46
N LEU A 213 10.26 -0.39 -15.39
CA LEU A 213 11.59 0.16 -15.64
C LEU A 213 12.07 0.93 -14.41
N TYR A 214 13.21 0.53 -13.83
CA TYR A 214 13.87 1.27 -12.77
C TYR A 214 15.23 1.80 -13.25
N PHE A 215 15.29 3.12 -13.44
CA PHE A 215 16.54 3.80 -13.74
C PHE A 215 17.37 3.95 -12.47
N CYS A 216 18.54 3.34 -12.46
CA CYS A 216 19.44 3.31 -11.32
C CYS A 216 20.48 4.41 -11.49
N LEU A 217 20.41 5.43 -10.64
CA LEU A 217 21.26 6.64 -10.74
C LEU A 217 22.24 6.73 -9.57
N PRO A 218 23.46 7.23 -9.78
CA PRO A 218 24.36 7.53 -8.68
C PRO A 218 23.81 8.68 -7.82
N THR A 219 23.97 8.58 -6.49
CA THR A 219 23.50 9.60 -5.52
C THR A 219 24.40 10.83 -5.46
N GLU A 220 25.65 10.69 -5.91
CA GLU A 220 26.63 11.76 -6.02
C GLU A 220 27.28 11.76 -7.42
N PRO A 221 27.85 12.89 -7.88
CA PRO A 221 28.64 12.91 -9.11
C PRO A 221 29.81 11.91 -9.05
N GLN A 222 30.02 11.12 -10.11
CA GLN A 222 31.12 10.14 -10.17
C GLN A 222 32.50 10.78 -9.88
N GLU A 223 32.71 12.03 -10.29
CA GLU A 223 33.94 12.77 -10.00
C GLU A 223 34.19 12.97 -8.49
N LYS A 224 33.13 13.16 -7.69
CA LYS A 224 33.23 13.24 -6.22
C LYS A 224 33.43 11.87 -5.58
N ALA A 225 32.75 10.84 -6.10
CA ALA A 225 32.90 9.46 -5.65
C ALA A 225 34.30 8.87 -5.96
N GLN A 226 34.93 9.31 -7.04
CA GLN A 226 36.32 8.97 -7.35
C GLN A 226 37.28 9.82 -6.52
N ALA A 227 37.04 11.13 -6.36
CA ALA A 227 37.88 12.02 -5.56
C ALA A 227 37.98 11.59 -4.08
N SER A 228 36.94 11.00 -3.49
CA SER A 228 36.98 10.47 -2.12
C SER A 228 38.00 9.34 -1.91
N ASN A 229 38.41 8.65 -2.99
CA ASN A 229 39.30 7.48 -2.97
C ASN A 229 40.75 7.75 -3.45
N ILE A 230 41.09 9.02 -3.75
CA ILE A 230 42.43 9.39 -4.24
C ILE A 230 43.09 10.44 -3.34
N SER A 231 44.43 10.46 -3.35
CA SER A 231 45.26 11.33 -2.53
C SER A 231 45.00 12.82 -2.79
N ALA A 232 45.26 13.68 -1.80
CA ALA A 232 44.99 15.12 -1.89
C ALA A 232 45.71 15.82 -3.07
N ASP A 233 46.87 15.29 -3.49
CA ASP A 233 47.63 15.81 -4.64
C ASP A 233 46.98 15.46 -6.00
N GLU A 234 46.29 14.33 -6.12
CA GLU A 234 45.59 13.92 -7.35
C GLU A 234 44.24 14.65 -7.53
N ARG A 235 43.56 15.01 -6.43
CA ARG A 235 42.35 15.86 -6.46
C ARG A 235 42.59 17.20 -7.15
N SER A 236 43.77 17.80 -6.93
CA SER A 236 44.13 19.11 -7.49
C SER A 236 44.35 19.08 -9.02
N LYS A 237 44.65 17.92 -9.60
CA LYS A 237 44.78 17.71 -11.05
C LYS A 237 43.43 17.36 -11.70
N ALA A 238 42.60 16.54 -11.05
CA ALA A 238 41.28 16.17 -11.55
C ALA A 238 40.30 17.37 -11.64
N HIS A 239 40.39 18.31 -10.69
CA HIS A 239 39.54 19.52 -10.67
C HIS A 239 39.76 20.48 -11.85
N LYS A 240 40.87 20.35 -12.59
CA LYS A 240 41.15 21.18 -13.78
C LYS A 240 40.59 20.61 -15.09
N THR A 241 40.00 19.42 -15.06
CA THR A 241 39.51 18.68 -16.25
C THR A 241 38.00 18.46 -16.27
N SER A 242 37.27 18.79 -15.21
CA SER A 242 35.80 18.66 -15.21
C SER A 242 35.16 19.75 -16.07
N GLN A 243 34.65 19.35 -17.24
CA GLN A 243 33.88 20.23 -18.14
C GLN A 243 32.40 20.30 -17.77
N ARG A 244 31.93 19.58 -16.74
CA ARG A 244 30.51 19.56 -16.36
C ARG A 244 30.21 20.55 -15.24
N PRO A 245 29.17 21.39 -15.36
CA PRO A 245 28.71 22.20 -14.23
C PRO A 245 28.15 21.29 -13.13
N THR A 246 28.95 20.99 -12.10
CA THR A 246 28.54 20.13 -10.95
C THR A 246 27.21 20.59 -10.34
N ALA A 247 26.98 21.90 -10.32
CA ALA A 247 25.73 22.49 -9.82
C ALA A 247 24.48 22.11 -10.64
N TYR A 248 24.61 21.90 -11.95
CA TYR A 248 23.49 21.47 -12.80
C TYR A 248 23.12 20.00 -12.52
N TYR A 249 24.14 19.16 -12.38
CA TYR A 249 23.98 17.74 -12.04
C TYR A 249 23.33 17.55 -10.67
N GLU A 250 23.83 18.25 -9.65
CA GLU A 250 23.26 18.23 -8.29
C GLU A 250 21.82 18.77 -8.25
N LYS A 251 21.52 19.80 -9.04
CA LYS A 251 20.15 20.33 -9.15
C LYS A 251 19.20 19.30 -9.75
N PHE A 252 19.64 18.57 -10.78
CA PHE A 252 18.84 17.53 -11.41
C PHE A 252 18.58 16.37 -10.45
N LEU A 253 19.62 15.85 -9.78
CA LEU A 253 19.47 14.78 -8.80
C LEU A 253 18.53 15.19 -7.65
N ARG A 254 18.68 16.39 -7.10
CA ARG A 254 17.78 16.88 -6.05
C ARG A 254 16.31 16.85 -6.49
N LYS A 255 16.02 17.28 -7.73
CA LYS A 255 14.65 17.25 -8.27
C LYS A 255 14.12 15.82 -8.40
N ILE A 256 14.95 14.88 -8.87
CA ILE A 256 14.54 13.49 -9.04
C ILE A 256 14.27 12.81 -7.68
N TRP A 257 15.04 13.15 -6.65
CA TRP A 257 14.90 12.59 -5.31
C TRP A 257 13.85 13.30 -4.44
N GLU A 258 13.21 14.37 -4.93
CA GLU A 258 11.96 14.82 -4.35
C GLU A 258 10.95 13.68 -4.57
N VAL A 259 10.28 13.23 -3.51
CA VAL A 259 9.25 12.18 -3.58
C VAL A 259 7.93 12.84 -3.27
N GLU A 260 6.94 12.63 -4.14
CA GLU A 260 5.54 12.89 -3.83
C GLU A 260 4.90 11.56 -3.37
N PRO A 261 4.71 11.35 -2.06
CA PRO A 261 4.15 10.10 -1.55
C PRO A 261 2.75 9.89 -2.13
N PHE A 262 2.43 8.64 -2.48
CA PHE A 262 1.10 8.19 -2.94
C PHE A 262 0.59 8.77 -4.28
N ALA A 263 1.35 9.66 -4.94
CA ALA A 263 0.94 10.20 -6.24
C ALA A 263 0.87 9.10 -7.31
N HIS A 264 1.82 8.17 -7.27
CA HIS A 264 1.98 7.10 -8.24
C HIS A 264 2.31 5.81 -7.47
N PHE A 265 1.46 4.79 -7.62
CA PHE A 265 1.64 3.44 -7.08
C PHE A 265 1.62 2.45 -8.26
N PRO A 266 2.45 1.39 -8.28
CA PRO A 266 3.38 0.90 -7.25
C PRO A 266 4.76 1.56 -7.26
N VAL A 267 5.01 2.50 -8.19
CA VAL A 267 6.31 3.15 -8.33
C VAL A 267 6.29 4.54 -7.70
N PHE A 268 7.04 4.70 -6.61
CA PHE A 268 7.15 5.96 -5.90
C PHE A 268 8.22 6.87 -6.52
N GLY A 269 7.84 8.08 -6.94
CA GLY A 269 8.78 9.05 -7.51
C GLY A 269 8.09 10.29 -8.10
N THR A 270 8.89 11.19 -8.67
CA THR A 270 8.42 12.45 -9.31
C THR A 270 8.11 12.31 -10.81
N PHE A 271 8.19 11.09 -11.34
CA PHE A 271 7.90 10.87 -12.75
C PHE A 271 6.40 10.95 -13.01
N ASN A 272 6.00 11.84 -13.91
CA ASN A 272 4.63 11.93 -14.41
C ASN A 272 4.67 12.03 -15.94
N ALA A 273 4.07 11.05 -16.61
CA ALA A 273 4.11 10.94 -18.06
C ALA A 273 3.32 12.07 -18.76
N GLU A 274 2.39 12.74 -18.09
CA GLU A 274 1.66 13.89 -18.64
C GLU A 274 2.61 15.03 -19.06
N ASN A 275 3.75 15.14 -18.38
CA ASN A 275 4.79 16.14 -18.66
C ASN A 275 5.69 15.78 -19.84
N LEU A 276 5.53 14.59 -20.43
CA LEU A 276 6.31 14.16 -21.59
C LEU A 276 5.83 14.82 -22.89
N ASP A 277 6.74 14.88 -23.85
CA ASP A 277 6.43 15.24 -25.22
C ASP A 277 5.23 14.42 -25.74
N LEU A 278 4.22 15.13 -26.26
CA LEU A 278 2.98 14.52 -26.72
C LEU A 278 3.25 13.52 -27.87
N THR A 279 4.20 13.84 -28.76
CA THR A 279 4.53 12.97 -29.90
C THR A 279 5.11 11.65 -29.44
N PHE A 280 5.93 11.65 -28.39
CA PHE A 280 6.46 10.44 -27.79
C PHE A 280 5.33 9.52 -27.28
N ARG A 281 4.36 10.06 -26.53
CA ARG A 281 3.24 9.28 -26.00
C ARG A 281 2.29 8.78 -27.10
N GLN A 282 1.99 9.62 -28.09
CA GLN A 282 1.16 9.23 -29.24
C GLN A 282 1.78 8.10 -30.07
N LYS A 283 3.11 8.08 -30.18
CA LYS A 283 3.85 7.01 -30.84
C LYS A 283 3.76 5.68 -30.11
N ILE A 284 3.75 5.70 -28.77
CA ILE A 284 3.55 4.47 -27.99
C ILE A 284 2.09 4.01 -28.13
N ALA A 285 1.13 4.93 -27.99
CA ALA A 285 -0.29 4.62 -28.17
C ALA A 285 -0.62 4.03 -29.56
N ALA A 286 0.05 4.51 -30.61
CA ALA A 286 -0.10 3.97 -31.95
C ALA A 286 0.49 2.55 -32.09
N ASP A 287 1.61 2.25 -31.43
CA ASP A 287 2.24 0.92 -31.48
C ASP A 287 1.46 -0.12 -30.68
N THR A 288 0.83 0.29 -29.57
CA THR A 288 0.14 -0.61 -28.65
C THR A 288 -1.37 -0.71 -28.89
N GLU A 289 -1.91 0.13 -29.77
CA GLU A 289 -3.36 0.31 -30.00
C GLU A 289 -4.14 0.74 -28.73
N LEU A 290 -3.44 1.25 -27.72
CA LEU A 290 -4.04 1.77 -26.48
C LEU A 290 -4.42 3.25 -26.63
N SER A 291 -5.33 3.72 -25.76
CA SER A 291 -5.65 5.15 -25.71
C SER A 291 -4.44 5.95 -25.18
N LEU A 292 -4.32 7.20 -25.62
CA LEU A 292 -3.26 8.10 -25.14
C LEU A 292 -3.31 8.28 -23.62
N GLU A 293 -4.52 8.37 -23.06
CA GLU A 293 -4.75 8.49 -21.62
C GLU A 293 -4.22 7.28 -20.87
N LEU A 294 -4.57 6.07 -21.32
CA LEU A 294 -4.11 4.82 -20.72
C LEU A 294 -2.59 4.65 -20.83
N VAL A 295 -1.99 4.97 -21.98
CA VAL A 295 -0.52 4.96 -22.12
C VAL A 295 0.13 5.94 -21.14
N THR A 296 -0.48 7.12 -20.96
CA THR A 296 0.05 8.15 -20.05
C THR A 296 -0.05 7.68 -18.59
N SER A 297 -1.19 7.13 -18.16
CA SER A 297 -1.34 6.63 -16.80
C SER A 297 -0.45 5.42 -16.53
N THR A 298 -0.39 4.44 -17.42
CA THR A 298 0.45 3.24 -17.26
C THR A 298 1.95 3.57 -17.25
N LEU A 299 2.42 4.46 -18.14
CA LEU A 299 3.83 4.88 -18.12
C LEU A 299 4.22 5.50 -16.78
N THR A 300 3.35 6.34 -16.22
CA THR A 300 3.55 7.00 -14.93
C THR A 300 3.76 5.99 -13.80
N ARG A 301 3.13 4.82 -13.88
CA ARG A 301 3.14 3.78 -12.84
C ARG A 301 4.16 2.66 -13.06
N MET A 302 4.83 2.66 -14.21
CA MET A 302 5.82 1.63 -14.55
C MET A 302 7.27 2.14 -14.56
N VAL A 303 7.49 3.45 -14.53
CA VAL A 303 8.83 4.06 -14.61
C VAL A 303 9.25 4.64 -13.26
N GLY A 304 10.31 4.08 -12.68
CA GLY A 304 10.87 4.48 -11.40
C GLY A 304 12.34 4.88 -11.48
N VAL A 305 12.81 5.51 -10.41
CA VAL A 305 14.23 5.85 -10.24
C VAL A 305 14.70 5.36 -8.88
N LEU A 306 15.80 4.60 -8.87
CA LEU A 306 16.40 4.05 -7.65
C LEU A 306 17.83 4.54 -7.46
N PRO A 307 18.26 4.76 -6.19
CA PRO A 307 19.67 5.00 -5.90
C PRO A 307 20.50 3.76 -6.26
N LEU A 308 21.46 3.88 -7.18
CA LEU A 308 22.27 2.75 -7.65
C LEU A 308 22.98 2.02 -6.51
N ALA A 309 23.44 2.74 -5.49
CA ALA A 309 24.12 2.16 -4.34
C ALA A 309 23.19 1.38 -3.39
N GLU A 310 21.89 1.62 -3.46
CA GLU A 310 20.88 0.97 -2.61
C GLU A 310 19.92 0.09 -3.44
N LEU A 311 20.23 -0.19 -4.70
CA LEU A 311 19.34 -0.93 -5.61
C LEU A 311 18.77 -2.21 -4.98
N ASP A 312 19.65 -3.07 -4.46
CA ASP A 312 19.25 -4.37 -3.90
C ASP A 312 18.26 -4.22 -2.74
N LYS A 313 18.29 -3.12 -1.98
CA LYS A 313 17.36 -2.88 -0.87
C LYS A 313 15.91 -2.74 -1.34
N TYR A 314 15.70 -2.24 -2.56
CA TYR A 314 14.37 -1.87 -3.06
C TYR A 314 13.77 -2.93 -3.99
N LEU A 315 14.60 -3.79 -4.60
CA LEU A 315 14.11 -4.72 -5.63
C LEU A 315 13.09 -5.73 -5.10
N ILE A 316 13.34 -6.39 -3.97
CA ILE A 316 12.40 -7.44 -3.52
C ILE A 316 11.10 -6.83 -3.02
N HIS A 317 11.18 -5.88 -2.09
CA HIS A 317 10.00 -5.25 -1.48
C HIS A 317 9.23 -4.40 -2.49
N ASP A 318 9.89 -3.46 -3.19
CA ASP A 318 9.17 -2.50 -4.04
C ASP A 318 8.85 -3.04 -5.44
N THR A 319 9.75 -3.82 -6.04
CA THR A 319 9.49 -4.38 -7.38
C THR A 319 8.58 -5.60 -7.25
N TRP A 320 9.02 -6.63 -6.53
CA TRP A 320 8.27 -7.89 -6.48
C TRP A 320 7.16 -7.90 -5.43
N GLY A 321 7.27 -7.11 -4.37
CA GLY A 321 6.26 -7.00 -3.32
C GLY A 321 5.08 -6.10 -3.65
N HIS A 322 5.24 -5.03 -4.46
CA HIS A 322 4.15 -4.11 -4.80
C HIS A 322 3.59 -4.22 -6.21
N GLN A 323 4.37 -4.62 -7.22
CA GLN A 323 3.88 -4.53 -8.62
C GLN A 323 2.62 -5.34 -8.90
N TRP A 324 2.50 -6.53 -8.32
CA TRP A 324 1.33 -7.37 -8.51
C TRP A 324 0.07 -6.76 -7.89
N GLN A 325 0.19 -5.86 -6.91
CA GLN A 325 -0.93 -5.25 -6.22
C GLN A 325 -1.73 -4.31 -7.13
N GLU A 326 -1.09 -3.68 -8.12
CA GLU A 326 -1.77 -2.91 -9.18
C GLU A 326 -2.01 -3.72 -10.45
N SER A 327 -1.12 -4.67 -10.76
CA SER A 327 -1.21 -5.39 -12.03
C SER A 327 -2.19 -6.56 -12.01
N LEU A 328 -2.45 -7.12 -10.82
CA LEU A 328 -3.36 -8.26 -10.63
C LEU A 328 -4.57 -7.94 -9.75
N LEU A 329 -4.51 -6.84 -9.00
CA LEU A 329 -5.52 -6.34 -8.08
C LEU A 329 -5.69 -4.81 -8.29
N ASP A 330 -6.67 -4.21 -7.65
CA ASP A 330 -7.07 -2.80 -7.74
C ASP A 330 -6.59 -1.95 -6.55
N PHE A 331 -5.35 -2.19 -6.07
CA PHE A 331 -4.78 -1.40 -4.97
C PHE A 331 -4.50 0.05 -5.36
N GLU A 332 -4.44 0.35 -6.65
CA GLU A 332 -4.08 1.67 -7.17
C GLU A 332 -5.12 2.76 -6.86
N GLU A 333 -6.41 2.45 -6.99
CA GLU A 333 -7.49 3.42 -6.79
C GLU A 333 -7.47 4.03 -5.38
N PRO A 334 -7.32 3.22 -4.29
CA PRO A 334 -7.09 3.76 -2.95
C PRO A 334 -5.89 4.72 -2.84
N TYR A 335 -4.77 4.43 -3.48
CA TYR A 335 -3.60 5.33 -3.45
C TYR A 335 -3.90 6.66 -4.16
N THR A 336 -4.57 6.60 -5.32
CA THR A 336 -5.02 7.80 -6.03
C THR A 336 -5.98 8.63 -5.17
N ALA A 337 -6.91 7.98 -4.46
CA ALA A 337 -7.86 8.64 -3.56
C ALA A 337 -7.17 9.39 -2.40
N LEU A 338 -6.05 8.88 -1.87
CA LEU A 338 -5.29 9.56 -0.80
C LEU A 338 -4.82 10.96 -1.19
N THR A 339 -4.49 11.17 -2.46
CA THR A 339 -4.07 12.50 -2.97
C THR A 339 -5.18 13.55 -2.84
N LEU A 340 -6.44 13.10 -2.75
CA LEU A 340 -7.62 13.95 -2.65
C LEU A 340 -7.95 14.36 -1.22
N PHE A 341 -7.35 13.72 -0.20
CA PHE A 341 -7.73 13.94 1.19
C PHE A 341 -7.48 15.37 1.68
N LYS A 342 -6.61 16.12 1.00
CA LYS A 342 -6.29 17.51 1.29
C LYS A 342 -7.30 18.52 0.72
N ARG A 343 -8.22 18.09 -0.16
CA ARG A 343 -9.23 18.97 -0.76
C ARG A 343 -10.15 19.53 0.33
N PRO A 344 -10.39 20.85 0.40
CA PRO A 344 -11.29 21.44 1.40
C PRO A 344 -12.70 20.84 1.37
N LEU A 345 -13.33 20.72 2.54
CA LEU A 345 -14.73 20.29 2.64
C LEU A 345 -15.65 21.20 1.81
N SER A 346 -16.59 20.57 1.11
CA SER A 346 -17.58 21.20 0.24
C SER A 346 -18.97 20.64 0.58
N LEU A 347 -20.04 21.41 0.38
CA LEU A 347 -21.41 20.89 0.51
C LEU A 347 -21.78 19.90 -0.61
N THR A 348 -20.86 19.54 -1.50
CA THR A 348 -21.01 18.43 -2.45
C THR A 348 -20.51 17.10 -1.90
N GLU A 349 -19.81 17.11 -0.77
CA GLU A 349 -19.24 15.89 -0.19
C GLU A 349 -20.35 14.97 0.33
N THR A 350 -20.17 13.68 0.03
CA THR A 350 -21.02 12.59 0.52
C THR A 350 -20.12 11.45 0.94
N ALA A 351 -20.46 10.80 2.06
CA ALA A 351 -19.78 9.61 2.53
C ALA A 351 -20.69 8.39 2.38
N SER A 352 -20.13 7.24 2.06
CA SER A 352 -20.87 5.98 1.90
C SER A 352 -20.23 4.85 2.70
N VAL A 353 -20.97 4.32 3.67
CA VAL A 353 -20.51 3.22 4.53
C VAL A 353 -21.53 2.09 4.51
N PHE A 354 -21.10 0.88 4.13
CA PHE A 354 -21.94 -0.32 3.98
C PHE A 354 -23.18 -0.10 3.09
N GLY A 355 -23.04 0.69 2.03
CA GLY A 355 -24.11 1.02 1.08
C GLY A 355 -25.10 2.08 1.56
N GLU A 356 -24.95 2.59 2.78
CA GLU A 356 -25.71 3.71 3.31
C GLU A 356 -24.95 5.02 3.11
N GLN A 357 -25.65 6.07 2.65
CA GLN A 357 -25.04 7.35 2.26
C GLN A 357 -25.49 8.49 3.18
N THR A 358 -24.55 9.37 3.51
CA THR A 358 -24.80 10.64 4.21
C THR A 358 -24.18 11.82 3.45
N SER A 359 -24.75 13.02 3.63
CA SER A 359 -24.41 14.22 2.87
C SER A 359 -24.05 15.37 3.82
N PHE A 360 -22.95 16.08 3.53
CA PHE A 360 -22.57 17.25 4.32
C PHE A 360 -23.57 18.41 4.17
N ALA A 361 -24.25 18.52 3.03
CA ALA A 361 -25.27 19.55 2.83
C ALA A 361 -26.45 19.40 3.81
N ASP A 362 -26.80 18.16 4.16
CA ASP A 362 -27.96 17.86 5.00
C ASP A 362 -27.77 18.28 6.46
N THR A 363 -26.54 18.65 6.86
CA THR A 363 -26.24 19.15 8.20
C THR A 363 -26.73 20.59 8.40
N PHE A 364 -27.00 21.34 7.31
CA PHE A 364 -27.42 22.74 7.37
C PHE A 364 -28.88 22.88 6.93
N ILE A 365 -29.77 23.10 7.90
CA ILE A 365 -31.22 23.15 7.66
C ILE A 365 -31.69 24.60 7.56
N LYS A 366 -32.40 24.93 6.47
CA LYS A 366 -33.15 26.19 6.37
C LYS A 366 -34.44 26.08 7.18
N THR A 367 -34.54 26.86 8.25
CA THR A 367 -35.72 26.90 9.10
C THR A 367 -36.89 27.60 8.40
N LYS A 368 -38.11 27.40 8.91
CA LYS A 368 -39.32 28.12 8.45
C LYS A 368 -39.19 29.65 8.57
N ALA A 369 -38.33 30.15 9.46
CA ALA A 369 -38.05 31.57 9.63
C ALA A 369 -36.99 32.11 8.65
N GLY A 370 -36.49 31.29 7.73
CA GLY A 370 -35.41 31.65 6.82
C GLY A 370 -34.07 31.88 7.52
N THR A 371 -33.86 31.27 8.69
CA THR A 371 -32.54 31.16 9.33
C THR A 371 -31.91 29.82 8.96
N ILE A 372 -30.59 29.68 9.13
CA ILE A 372 -29.92 28.38 9.05
C ILE A 372 -29.77 27.82 10.47
N ALA A 373 -29.99 26.52 10.62
CA ALA A 373 -29.72 25.77 11.83
C ALA A 373 -28.78 24.59 11.52
N LEU A 374 -28.00 24.18 12.51
CA LEU A 374 -27.19 22.97 12.44
C LEU A 374 -28.01 21.76 12.90
N ASP A 375 -28.03 20.71 12.10
CA ASP A 375 -28.40 19.37 12.54
C ASP A 375 -27.14 18.66 13.05
N SER A 376 -26.95 18.71 14.36
CA SER A 376 -25.76 18.16 15.01
C SER A 376 -25.65 16.64 14.87
N GLU A 377 -26.78 15.93 14.82
CA GLU A 377 -26.79 14.47 14.68
C GLU A 377 -26.34 14.08 13.27
N LYS A 378 -26.88 14.74 12.24
CA LYS A 378 -26.41 14.53 10.86
C LYS A 378 -24.96 14.94 10.65
N LEU A 379 -24.50 16.02 11.28
CA LEU A 379 -23.09 16.40 11.21
C LEU A 379 -22.20 15.31 11.80
N GLN A 380 -22.56 14.79 12.97
CA GLN A 380 -21.84 13.70 13.61
C GLN A 380 -21.80 12.45 12.72
N GLN A 381 -22.95 12.05 12.16
CA GLN A 381 -23.05 10.92 11.24
C GLN A 381 -22.19 11.12 9.98
N PHE A 382 -22.18 12.32 9.39
CA PHE A 382 -21.34 12.64 8.24
C PHE A 382 -19.85 12.56 8.58
N ILE A 383 -19.42 13.18 9.68
CA ILE A 383 -18.01 13.13 10.12
C ILE A 383 -17.56 11.69 10.35
N ASP A 384 -18.39 10.89 11.02
CA ASP A 384 -18.04 9.49 11.30
C ASP A 384 -17.96 8.64 10.04
N ALA A 385 -18.92 8.78 9.12
CA ALA A 385 -18.92 8.06 7.86
C ALA A 385 -17.73 8.47 6.96
N GLU A 386 -17.48 9.77 6.80
CA GLU A 386 -16.38 10.29 5.97
C GLU A 386 -15.02 9.86 6.53
N LEU A 387 -14.80 9.98 7.83
CA LEU A 387 -13.53 9.57 8.44
C LEU A 387 -13.35 8.05 8.42
N TYR A 388 -14.43 7.27 8.53
CA TYR A 388 -14.37 5.82 8.37
C TYR A 388 -13.98 5.45 6.93
N GLU A 389 -14.68 5.96 5.92
CA GLU A 389 -14.39 5.71 4.51
C GLU A 389 -12.94 6.09 4.16
N ARG A 390 -12.49 7.27 4.59
CA ARG A 390 -11.10 7.71 4.43
C ARG A 390 -10.10 6.83 5.15
N ALA A 391 -10.43 6.34 6.35
CA ALA A 391 -9.55 5.46 7.09
C ALA A 391 -9.39 4.10 6.39
N ILE A 392 -10.46 3.52 5.83
CA ILE A 392 -10.39 2.28 5.06
C ILE A 392 -9.47 2.46 3.84
N ILE A 393 -9.63 3.55 3.10
CA ILE A 393 -8.73 3.90 1.98
C ILE A 393 -7.27 4.04 2.47
N ALA A 394 -7.05 4.70 3.62
CA ALA A 394 -5.72 4.86 4.20
C ALA A 394 -5.14 3.57 4.81
N PHE A 395 -5.96 2.58 5.12
CA PHE A 395 -5.51 1.26 5.57
C PHE A 395 -5.03 0.38 4.41
N THR A 396 -5.46 0.65 3.16
CA THR A 396 -4.98 -0.09 1.99
C THR A 396 -3.45 -0.05 1.87
N PRO A 397 -2.76 1.11 1.96
CA PRO A 397 -1.30 1.12 1.97
C PRO A 397 -0.66 0.32 3.10
N ILE A 398 -1.24 0.33 4.30
CA ILE A 398 -0.72 -0.47 5.42
C ILE A 398 -0.79 -1.96 5.08
N LEU A 399 -1.92 -2.40 4.53
CA LEU A 399 -2.08 -3.78 4.07
C LEU A 399 -1.11 -4.11 2.92
N ALA A 400 -0.94 -3.20 1.97
CA ALA A 400 0.00 -3.33 0.87
C ALA A 400 1.43 -3.58 1.34
N GLU A 401 1.90 -2.80 2.33
CA GLU A 401 3.21 -2.99 2.98
C GLU A 401 3.30 -4.34 3.69
N MET A 402 2.28 -4.73 4.45
CA MET A 402 2.25 -6.04 5.10
C MET A 402 2.34 -7.20 4.09
N LEU A 403 1.72 -7.07 2.92
CA LEU A 403 1.77 -8.08 1.87
C LEU A 403 3.14 -8.10 1.16
N ALA A 404 3.76 -6.93 0.95
CA ALA A 404 5.11 -6.82 0.43
C ALA A 404 6.15 -7.40 1.41
N ASP A 405 5.94 -7.24 2.72
CA ASP A 405 6.77 -7.85 3.77
C ASP A 405 6.81 -9.38 3.66
N VAL A 406 5.68 -10.02 3.35
CA VAL A 406 5.61 -11.47 3.16
C VAL A 406 6.45 -11.90 1.95
N VAL A 407 6.45 -11.12 0.88
CA VAL A 407 7.27 -11.37 -0.32
C VAL A 407 8.76 -11.18 -0.03
N GLU A 408 9.14 -10.15 0.74
CA GLU A 408 10.50 -9.97 1.22
C GLU A 408 10.95 -11.12 2.13
N TYR A 409 10.09 -11.53 3.05
CA TYR A 409 10.36 -12.62 3.98
C TYR A 409 10.51 -13.97 3.25
N LYS A 410 9.65 -14.26 2.27
CA LYS A 410 9.80 -15.41 1.35
C LYS A 410 11.20 -15.44 0.74
N PHE A 411 11.67 -14.31 0.23
CA PHE A 411 12.99 -14.23 -0.38
C PHE A 411 14.12 -14.53 0.63
N LEU A 412 14.01 -13.99 1.84
CA LEU A 412 14.99 -14.22 2.91
C LEU A 412 15.02 -15.68 3.39
N GLU A 413 13.88 -16.38 3.39
CA GLU A 413 13.85 -17.82 3.69
C GLU A 413 14.56 -18.65 2.62
N LEU A 414 14.42 -18.28 1.35
CA LEU A 414 15.07 -18.96 0.23
C LEU A 414 16.56 -18.64 0.13
N TYR A 415 16.96 -17.42 0.51
CA TYR A 415 18.32 -16.90 0.36
C TYR A 415 18.83 -16.19 1.64
N PRO A 416 18.96 -16.92 2.77
CA PRO A 416 19.35 -16.32 4.04
C PRO A 416 20.73 -15.66 4.00
N GLU A 417 21.64 -16.11 3.13
CA GLU A 417 22.97 -15.50 2.96
C GLU A 417 22.91 -14.09 2.34
N ARG A 418 21.79 -13.72 1.74
CA ARG A 418 21.54 -12.41 1.11
C ARG A 418 20.91 -11.40 2.05
N GLU A 419 20.64 -11.76 3.29
CA GLU A 419 20.01 -10.89 4.28
C GLU A 419 20.66 -9.50 4.38
N HIS A 420 21.99 -9.43 4.28
CA HIS A 420 22.78 -8.20 4.36
C HIS A 420 22.50 -7.20 3.22
N LEU A 421 21.87 -7.62 2.12
CA LEU A 421 21.52 -6.79 0.98
C LEU A 421 20.13 -6.16 1.11
N LEU A 422 19.31 -6.65 2.05
CA LEU A 422 17.95 -6.19 2.33
C LEU A 422 17.90 -5.54 3.72
N PRO A 423 18.55 -4.39 3.95
CA PRO A 423 18.48 -3.71 5.23
C PRO A 423 17.04 -3.24 5.48
N SER A 424 16.47 -3.63 6.61
CA SER A 424 15.13 -3.20 7.04
C SER A 424 15.21 -2.20 8.18
N SER A 425 14.32 -1.21 8.16
CA SER A 425 14.09 -0.32 9.31
C SER A 425 13.34 -1.01 10.44
N SER A 426 12.61 -2.08 10.14
CA SER A 426 11.86 -2.85 11.13
C SER A 426 12.79 -3.62 12.07
N LEU A 427 12.35 -3.74 13.31
CA LEU A 427 12.91 -4.64 14.31
C LEU A 427 12.40 -6.07 14.17
N LEU A 428 11.37 -6.32 13.35
CA LEU A 428 10.72 -7.61 13.14
C LEU A 428 11.09 -8.23 11.76
N LYS A 429 12.30 -7.96 11.26
CA LYS A 429 12.79 -8.49 9.98
C LYS A 429 12.72 -10.03 9.86
N ALA A 430 12.79 -10.74 10.99
CA ALA A 430 12.70 -12.19 11.05
C ALA A 430 11.25 -12.75 10.98
N PHE A 431 10.27 -11.89 10.70
CA PHE A 431 8.86 -12.28 10.61
C PHE A 431 8.26 -11.83 9.26
N PRO A 432 7.23 -12.53 8.76
CA PRO A 432 6.55 -12.19 7.50
C PRO A 432 5.78 -10.87 7.51
N SER A 433 5.68 -10.18 8.65
CA SER A 433 4.99 -8.89 8.77
C SER A 433 5.67 -8.02 9.83
N LYS A 434 5.73 -6.70 9.60
CA LYS A 434 6.49 -5.75 10.43
C LYS A 434 5.56 -4.85 11.28
N LEU A 435 4.97 -5.41 12.34
CA LEU A 435 4.00 -4.70 13.22
C LEU A 435 4.53 -3.35 13.77
N ASP A 436 5.83 -3.23 14.01
CA ASP A 436 6.44 -1.99 14.48
C ASP A 436 6.36 -0.86 13.44
N LEU A 437 6.49 -1.17 12.15
CA LEU A 437 6.26 -0.22 11.06
C LEU A 437 4.76 0.02 10.84
N THR A 438 3.94 -1.04 10.86
CA THR A 438 2.47 -0.96 10.76
C THR A 438 1.88 0.06 11.73
N LEU A 439 2.32 0.11 12.99
CA LEU A 439 1.83 1.07 13.98
C LEU A 439 2.26 2.51 13.69
N VAL A 440 3.45 2.72 13.12
CA VAL A 440 3.93 4.04 12.68
C VAL A 440 3.09 4.52 11.50
N ASP A 441 2.86 3.65 10.51
CA ASP A 441 2.06 3.96 9.33
C ASP A 441 0.61 4.24 9.71
N LEU A 442 0.07 3.48 10.66
CA LEU A 442 -1.28 3.69 11.18
C LEU A 442 -1.50 5.10 11.75
N ARG A 443 -0.56 5.62 12.55
CA ARG A 443 -0.66 7.00 13.04
C ARG A 443 -0.68 8.01 11.90
N THR A 444 0.18 7.81 10.90
CA THR A 444 0.28 8.66 9.71
C THR A 444 -1.03 8.62 8.91
N CYS A 445 -1.65 7.44 8.77
CA CYS A 445 -2.92 7.26 8.11
C CYS A 445 -4.06 8.02 8.80
N PHE A 446 -4.16 7.98 10.13
CA PHE A 446 -5.17 8.77 10.85
C PHE A 446 -4.95 10.28 10.72
N VAL A 447 -3.71 10.74 10.69
CA VAL A 447 -3.39 12.16 10.42
C VAL A 447 -3.87 12.55 9.02
N HIS A 448 -3.57 11.75 7.99
CA HIS A 448 -3.99 12.02 6.61
C HIS A 448 -5.51 11.95 6.43
N ALA A 449 -6.16 10.90 6.95
CA ALA A 449 -7.61 10.72 6.83
C ALA A 449 -8.38 11.89 7.47
N SER A 450 -7.87 12.45 8.57
CA SER A 450 -8.50 13.58 9.26
C SER A 450 -8.00 14.96 8.81
N GLU A 451 -7.03 15.05 7.90
CA GLU A 451 -6.36 16.30 7.51
C GLU A 451 -7.34 17.37 7.04
N VAL A 452 -8.37 17.01 6.26
CA VAL A 452 -9.39 17.97 5.80
C VAL A 452 -10.16 18.61 6.95
N PHE A 453 -10.54 17.81 7.94
CA PHE A 453 -11.31 18.28 9.09
C PHE A 453 -10.43 19.11 10.03
N GLN A 454 -9.17 18.68 10.21
CA GLN A 454 -8.18 19.47 10.96
C GLN A 454 -7.95 20.84 10.33
N ASN A 455 -7.79 20.88 8.99
CA ASN A 455 -7.66 22.12 8.24
C ASN A 455 -8.91 22.99 8.40
N TRP A 456 -10.10 22.41 8.26
CA TRP A 456 -11.35 23.15 8.45
C TRP A 456 -11.49 23.75 9.87
N VAL A 457 -11.14 23.01 10.91
CA VAL A 457 -11.20 23.48 12.30
C VAL A 457 -10.17 24.59 12.59
N THR A 458 -9.00 24.56 11.94
CA THR A 458 -7.88 25.46 12.25
C THR A 458 -7.71 26.65 11.29
N SER A 459 -8.27 26.59 10.08
CA SER A 459 -8.09 27.61 9.04
C SER A 459 -9.34 28.45 8.82
N GLU A 460 -9.23 29.74 9.12
CA GLU A 460 -10.27 30.73 8.85
C GLU A 460 -10.61 30.78 7.34
N SER A 461 -9.62 30.61 6.46
CA SER A 461 -9.82 30.62 5.01
C SER A 461 -10.76 29.50 4.56
N THR A 462 -10.60 28.28 5.08
CA THR A 462 -11.48 27.14 4.74
C THR A 462 -12.88 27.31 5.31
N GLN A 463 -13.01 27.91 6.50
CA GLN A 463 -14.30 28.21 7.10
C GLN A 463 -15.05 29.30 6.31
N GLN A 464 -14.34 30.34 5.86
CA GLN A 464 -14.89 31.39 5.00
C GLN A 464 -15.31 30.87 3.63
N GLN A 465 -14.57 29.91 3.06
CA GLN A 465 -14.95 29.25 1.81
C GLN A 465 -16.29 28.51 1.96
N LEU A 466 -16.44 27.69 3.00
CA LEU A 466 -17.70 26.99 3.26
C LEU A 466 -18.84 27.96 3.57
N HIS A 467 -18.58 29.04 4.32
CA HIS A 467 -19.55 30.10 4.59
C HIS A 467 -20.11 30.69 3.29
N LYS A 468 -19.22 30.99 2.33
CA LYS A 468 -19.62 31.48 1.00
C LYS A 468 -20.47 30.43 0.26
N GLU A 469 -20.05 29.17 0.27
CA GLU A 469 -20.79 28.09 -0.41
C GLU A 469 -22.20 27.90 0.16
N ILE A 470 -22.36 27.96 1.50
CA ILE A 470 -23.67 27.89 2.15
C ILE A 470 -24.54 29.09 1.76
N CYS A 471 -23.97 30.30 1.72
CA CYS A 471 -24.71 31.49 1.30
C CYS A 471 -25.23 31.34 -0.14
N GLU A 472 -24.40 30.83 -1.05
CA GLU A 472 -24.76 30.60 -2.44
C GLU A 472 -25.82 29.49 -2.59
N LYS A 473 -25.61 28.32 -1.97
CA LYS A 473 -26.52 27.17 -2.11
C LYS A 473 -27.87 27.37 -1.42
N LEU A 474 -27.91 28.04 -0.27
CA LEU A 474 -29.14 28.22 0.51
C LEU A 474 -29.85 29.56 0.25
N ASP A 475 -29.34 30.33 -0.71
CA ASP A 475 -29.85 31.66 -1.11
C ASP A 475 -30.02 32.58 0.12
N ILE A 476 -28.92 32.75 0.86
CA ILE A 476 -28.89 33.58 2.06
C ILE A 476 -28.65 35.03 1.64
N PRO A 477 -29.56 35.97 1.97
CA PRO A 477 -29.41 37.37 1.60
C PRO A 477 -28.13 37.98 2.18
N ASP A 478 -27.48 38.85 1.41
CA ASP A 478 -26.32 39.66 1.84
C ASP A 478 -26.74 40.73 2.87
N LYS A 479 -27.06 40.26 4.07
CA LYS A 479 -27.43 41.06 5.23
C LYS A 479 -26.51 40.66 6.39
N ALA A 480 -25.83 41.64 6.98
CA ALA A 480 -24.88 41.42 8.06
C ALA A 480 -25.43 40.56 9.22
N THR A 481 -26.72 40.70 9.55
CA THR A 481 -27.37 39.86 10.58
C THR A 481 -27.45 38.39 10.20
N LYS A 482 -27.74 38.08 8.92
CA LYS A 482 -27.82 36.70 8.41
C LYS A 482 -26.46 36.02 8.31
N HIS A 483 -25.44 36.76 7.87
CA HIS A 483 -24.06 36.26 7.89
C HIS A 483 -23.56 36.01 9.33
N LYS A 484 -23.92 36.88 10.29
CA LYS A 484 -23.60 36.67 11.71
C LYS A 484 -24.29 35.43 12.29
N GLU A 485 -25.57 35.20 11.96
CA GLU A 485 -26.29 33.97 12.33
C GLU A 485 -25.58 32.73 11.78
N LEU A 486 -25.22 32.72 10.50
CA LEU A 486 -24.51 31.59 9.88
C LEU A 486 -23.12 31.36 10.48
N SER A 487 -22.39 32.44 10.79
CA SER A 487 -21.08 32.33 11.45
C SER A 487 -21.18 31.66 12.82
N HIS A 488 -22.27 31.88 13.56
CA HIS A 488 -22.52 31.20 14.83
C HIS A 488 -22.82 29.70 14.63
N VAL A 489 -23.60 29.35 13.60
CA VAL A 489 -23.90 27.96 13.22
C VAL A 489 -22.62 27.22 12.81
N LEU A 490 -21.78 27.85 11.99
CA LEU A 490 -20.49 27.28 11.57
C LEU A 490 -19.53 27.12 12.75
N SER A 491 -19.50 28.08 13.68
CA SER A 491 -18.72 27.95 14.90
C SER A 491 -19.16 26.76 15.75
N ALA A 492 -20.46 26.50 15.87
CA ALA A 492 -20.97 25.31 16.55
C ALA A 492 -20.59 24.02 15.82
N ALA A 493 -20.65 24.01 14.48
CA ALA A 493 -20.24 22.87 13.66
C ALA A 493 -18.74 22.56 13.80
N VAL A 494 -17.90 23.60 13.82
CA VAL A 494 -16.45 23.51 14.03
C VAL A 494 -16.14 22.95 15.42
N GLU A 495 -16.82 23.42 16.47
CA GLU A 495 -16.59 22.88 17.83
C GLU A 495 -17.04 21.43 17.97
N LEU A 496 -18.14 21.02 17.31
CA LEU A 496 -18.55 19.61 17.26
C LEU A 496 -17.49 18.76 16.55
N CYS A 497 -17.03 19.19 15.38
CA CYS A 497 -15.98 18.49 14.64
C CYS A 497 -14.69 18.37 15.44
N LYS A 498 -14.26 19.46 16.09
CA LYS A 498 -13.09 19.47 16.97
C LYS A 498 -13.24 18.50 18.15
N ALA A 499 -14.41 18.45 18.79
CA ALA A 499 -14.69 17.50 19.87
C ALA A 499 -14.60 16.05 19.38
N GLN A 500 -15.11 15.77 18.18
CA GLN A 500 -15.05 14.42 17.61
C GLN A 500 -13.63 14.00 17.23
N LEU A 501 -12.86 14.90 16.61
CA LEU A 501 -11.46 14.66 16.27
C LEU A 501 -10.62 14.37 17.52
N LEU A 502 -10.78 15.18 18.58
CA LEU A 502 -10.01 15.03 19.83
C LEU A 502 -10.43 13.81 20.65
N SER A 503 -11.71 13.47 20.69
CA SER A 503 -12.19 12.37 21.54
C SER A 503 -12.04 11.00 20.89
N PHE A 504 -12.25 10.91 19.57
CA PHE A 504 -12.42 9.61 18.91
C PHE A 504 -11.40 9.33 17.80
N TYR A 505 -11.03 10.33 17.00
CA TYR A 505 -10.14 10.14 15.84
C TYR A 505 -8.68 10.55 16.09
N GLN A 506 -8.34 10.99 17.30
CA GLN A 506 -6.95 11.30 17.63
C GLN A 506 -6.08 10.04 17.47
N PRO A 507 -4.89 10.15 16.87
CA PRO A 507 -3.98 9.03 16.65
C PRO A 507 -3.23 8.70 17.94
N GLU A 508 -3.94 8.53 19.05
CA GLU A 508 -3.40 8.25 20.39
C GLU A 508 -4.15 7.12 21.08
N TRP A 509 -3.45 6.41 21.96
CA TRP A 509 -4.00 5.31 22.74
C TRP A 509 -5.07 5.81 23.72
N THR A 510 -6.33 5.46 23.48
CA THR A 510 -7.47 5.86 24.34
C THR A 510 -8.48 4.72 24.42
N TRP A 511 -8.82 4.32 25.64
CA TRP A 511 -9.91 3.39 25.93
C TRP A 511 -10.51 3.63 27.30
N GLU A 512 -11.77 3.24 27.46
CA GLU A 512 -12.47 3.22 28.75
C GLU A 512 -13.16 1.88 28.98
N THR A 513 -13.11 1.38 30.22
CA THR A 513 -13.85 0.18 30.62
C THR A 513 -15.28 0.55 30.97
N VAL A 514 -16.22 0.01 30.20
CA VAL A 514 -17.66 0.21 30.38
C VAL A 514 -18.29 -1.03 30.99
N LYS A 515 -19.22 -0.83 31.94
CA LYS A 515 -19.97 -1.92 32.55
C LYS A 515 -21.07 -2.38 31.60
N ILE A 516 -20.79 -3.44 30.85
CA ILE A 516 -21.76 -4.17 30.03
C ILE A 516 -21.72 -5.63 30.48
N GLY A 517 -22.83 -6.14 31.04
CA GLY A 517 -22.89 -7.49 31.60
C GLY A 517 -21.99 -7.72 32.82
N GLU A 518 -21.67 -8.99 33.11
CA GLU A 518 -20.79 -9.40 34.22
C GLU A 518 -19.30 -9.21 33.88
N ASP A 519 -18.92 -9.37 32.61
CA ASP A 519 -17.53 -9.35 32.17
C ASP A 519 -17.01 -7.97 31.76
N GLY A 520 -17.91 -6.99 31.53
CA GLY A 520 -17.53 -5.65 31.07
C GLY A 520 -17.00 -5.62 29.63
N ALA A 521 -16.92 -4.41 29.06
CA ALA A 521 -16.39 -4.19 27.72
C ALA A 521 -15.45 -2.99 27.69
N LEU A 522 -14.65 -2.89 26.65
CA LEU A 522 -13.80 -1.74 26.36
C LEU A 522 -14.42 -0.92 25.25
N LYS A 523 -14.51 0.37 25.49
CA LYS A 523 -14.82 1.36 24.46
C LYS A 523 -13.50 1.97 24.01
N LEU A 524 -13.09 1.68 22.79
CA LEU A 524 -11.84 2.15 22.20
C LEU A 524 -12.09 3.39 21.34
N ASN A 525 -11.08 4.26 21.21
CA ASN A 525 -11.07 5.21 20.10
C ASN A 525 -10.72 4.53 18.77
N ALA A 526 -10.90 5.22 17.64
CA ALA A 526 -10.72 4.65 16.30
C ALA A 526 -9.29 4.13 16.09
N PHE A 527 -8.28 4.88 16.57
CA PHE A 527 -6.88 4.48 16.47
C PHE A 527 -6.58 3.19 17.24
N SER A 528 -7.02 3.09 18.49
CA SER A 528 -6.75 1.93 19.35
C SER A 528 -7.48 0.68 18.84
N PHE A 529 -8.67 0.86 18.26
CA PHE A 529 -9.41 -0.20 17.58
C PHE A 529 -8.69 -0.70 16.33
N ALA A 530 -8.23 0.21 15.46
CA ALA A 530 -7.46 -0.15 14.28
C ALA A 530 -6.13 -0.84 14.62
N ALA A 531 -5.42 -0.33 15.63
CA ALA A 531 -4.15 -0.92 16.08
C ALA A 531 -4.35 -2.35 16.60
N LEU A 532 -5.45 -2.58 17.33
CA LEU A 532 -5.83 -3.92 17.76
C LEU A 532 -6.17 -4.83 16.58
N ASN A 533 -6.87 -4.32 15.57
CA ASN A 533 -7.16 -5.07 14.35
C ASN A 533 -5.88 -5.49 13.62
N PHE A 534 -4.94 -4.56 13.41
CA PHE A 534 -3.67 -4.88 12.76
C PHE A 534 -2.78 -5.83 13.58
N LEU A 535 -2.83 -5.77 14.92
CA LEU A 535 -2.21 -6.79 15.77
C LEU A 535 -2.82 -8.18 15.52
N ARG A 536 -4.15 -8.27 15.39
CA ARG A 536 -4.85 -9.53 15.09
C ARG A 536 -4.43 -10.08 13.72
N ILE A 537 -4.42 -9.24 12.68
CA ILE A 537 -3.99 -9.62 11.33
C ILE A 537 -2.53 -10.09 11.35
N HIS A 538 -1.63 -9.33 11.98
CA HIS A 538 -0.23 -9.72 12.14
C HIS A 538 -0.08 -11.08 12.84
N THR A 539 -0.85 -11.30 13.91
CA THR A 539 -0.83 -12.56 14.66
C THR A 539 -1.32 -13.74 13.82
N ALA A 540 -2.46 -13.55 13.12
CA ALA A 540 -3.05 -14.54 12.25
C ALA A 540 -2.14 -14.87 11.07
N LEU A 541 -1.53 -13.86 10.43
CA LEU A 541 -0.64 -14.04 9.30
C LEU A 541 0.60 -14.87 9.67
N ILE A 542 1.27 -14.55 10.78
CA ILE A 542 2.42 -15.33 11.26
C ILE A 542 2.01 -16.77 11.56
N GLN A 543 0.90 -16.98 12.30
CA GLN A 543 0.43 -18.32 12.63
C GLN A 543 0.08 -19.13 11.38
N THR A 544 -0.72 -18.57 10.47
CA THR A 544 -1.11 -19.23 9.23
C THR A 544 0.11 -19.55 8.38
N TYR A 545 1.10 -18.66 8.30
CA TYR A 545 2.36 -18.92 7.59
C TYR A 545 3.13 -20.10 8.23
N GLU A 546 3.25 -20.12 9.55
CA GLU A 546 3.91 -21.20 10.31
C GLU A 546 3.21 -22.55 10.06
N ASP A 547 1.88 -22.58 10.12
CA ASP A 547 1.06 -23.77 9.92
C ASP A 547 1.18 -24.30 8.48
N LEU A 548 1.05 -23.42 7.48
CA LEU A 548 1.20 -23.76 6.06
C LEU A 548 2.60 -24.30 5.74
N SER A 549 3.62 -23.79 6.42
CA SER A 549 5.01 -24.26 6.24
C SER A 549 5.23 -25.69 6.73
N GLN A 550 4.32 -26.25 7.55
CA GLN A 550 4.36 -27.65 7.98
C GLN A 550 3.67 -28.60 7.00
N ILE A 551 2.93 -28.08 6.00
CA ILE A 551 2.21 -28.86 5.02
C ILE A 551 3.12 -29.08 3.81
N ASP A 552 3.54 -30.33 3.60
CA ASP A 552 4.36 -30.70 2.44
C ASP A 552 3.49 -30.82 1.18
N VAL A 553 3.73 -29.94 0.21
CA VAL A 553 3.05 -29.90 -1.09
C VAL A 553 4.04 -29.55 -2.20
N PRO A 554 3.80 -30.01 -3.44
CA PRO A 554 4.73 -29.81 -4.55
C PRO A 554 4.76 -28.37 -5.11
N TYR A 555 3.96 -27.45 -4.57
CA TYR A 555 3.86 -26.05 -4.99
C TYR A 555 3.87 -25.12 -3.76
N GLY A 556 4.39 -23.91 -3.91
CA GLY A 556 4.49 -22.96 -2.80
C GLY A 556 3.16 -22.28 -2.47
N PHE A 557 2.98 -21.87 -1.21
CA PHE A 557 1.77 -21.19 -0.73
C PHE A 557 1.93 -19.67 -0.58
N LYS A 558 3.16 -19.16 -0.58
CA LYS A 558 3.50 -17.81 -0.10
C LYS A 558 2.92 -16.74 -1.03
N ASP A 559 3.03 -16.94 -2.35
CA ASP A 559 2.42 -16.02 -3.33
C ASP A 559 0.88 -16.13 -3.32
N ILE A 560 0.35 -17.34 -3.11
CA ILE A 560 -1.11 -17.58 -3.03
C ILE A 560 -1.69 -16.91 -1.77
N LEU A 561 -0.96 -16.95 -0.65
CA LEU A 561 -1.35 -16.31 0.60
C LEU A 561 -1.53 -14.81 0.42
N VAL A 562 -0.55 -14.12 -0.17
CA VAL A 562 -0.66 -12.67 -0.38
C VAL A 562 -1.75 -12.31 -1.39
N LEU A 563 -1.89 -13.08 -2.47
CA LEU A 563 -2.95 -12.89 -3.47
C LEU A 563 -4.34 -13.14 -2.89
N ALA A 564 -4.50 -14.14 -2.02
CA ALA A 564 -5.78 -14.46 -1.40
C ALA A 564 -6.20 -13.40 -0.38
N MET A 565 -5.26 -12.91 0.43
CA MET A 565 -5.53 -11.78 1.33
C MET A 565 -5.98 -10.53 0.54
N GLY A 566 -5.25 -10.18 -0.52
CA GLY A 566 -5.61 -9.04 -1.37
C GLY A 566 -6.97 -9.23 -2.05
N THR A 567 -7.20 -10.39 -2.67
CA THR A 567 -8.48 -10.72 -3.33
C THR A 567 -9.66 -10.70 -2.35
N PHE A 568 -9.48 -11.23 -1.14
CA PHE A 568 -10.52 -11.19 -0.11
C PHE A 568 -10.81 -9.76 0.32
N PHE A 569 -9.79 -8.96 0.60
CA PHE A 569 -9.93 -7.55 0.99
C PHE A 569 -10.72 -6.74 -0.05
N GLU A 570 -10.36 -6.83 -1.33
CA GLU A 570 -10.93 -5.99 -2.40
C GLU A 570 -12.42 -6.24 -2.69
N ARG A 571 -12.93 -7.41 -2.35
CA ARG A 571 -14.35 -7.72 -2.57
C ARG A 571 -15.25 -6.76 -1.82
N GLN A 572 -14.90 -6.44 -0.57
CA GLN A 572 -15.62 -5.50 0.30
C GLN A 572 -14.65 -4.85 1.30
N PRO A 573 -13.84 -3.84 0.89
CA PRO A 573 -12.78 -3.28 1.72
C PRO A 573 -13.23 -2.79 3.09
N GLN A 574 -14.42 -2.17 3.16
CA GLN A 574 -15.01 -1.65 4.39
C GLN A 574 -15.30 -2.76 5.41
N GLU A 575 -15.67 -3.96 4.97
CA GLU A 575 -15.93 -5.10 5.86
C GLU A 575 -14.69 -5.95 6.10
N ASN A 576 -13.98 -6.28 5.02
CA ASN A 576 -13.01 -7.36 5.02
C ASN A 576 -11.68 -7.00 5.70
N ILE A 577 -11.32 -5.72 5.79
CA ILE A 577 -10.14 -5.31 6.58
C ILE A 577 -10.25 -5.71 8.06
N TRP A 578 -11.47 -5.79 8.59
CA TRP A 578 -11.76 -6.17 9.98
C TRP A 578 -11.87 -7.69 10.19
N ARG A 579 -11.79 -8.45 9.10
CA ARG A 579 -12.00 -9.91 9.06
C ARG A 579 -10.83 -10.67 8.45
N LEU A 580 -9.74 -9.98 8.12
CA LEU A 580 -8.57 -10.60 7.50
C LEU A 580 -7.91 -11.64 8.41
N ASP A 581 -7.90 -11.40 9.72
CA ASP A 581 -7.35 -12.36 10.69
C ASP A 581 -8.18 -13.67 10.72
N SER A 582 -9.50 -13.55 10.74
CA SER A 582 -10.40 -14.69 10.64
C SER A 582 -10.29 -15.39 9.29
N PHE A 583 -10.12 -14.63 8.19
CA PHE A 583 -9.96 -15.20 6.85
C PHE A 583 -8.69 -16.06 6.81
N LEU A 584 -7.60 -15.56 7.36
CA LEU A 584 -6.32 -16.28 7.41
C LEU A 584 -6.39 -17.56 8.24
N MET A 585 -6.99 -17.51 9.42
CA MET A 585 -6.99 -18.64 10.36
C MET A 585 -8.10 -19.66 10.08
N GLU A 586 -9.29 -19.21 9.70
CA GLU A 586 -10.49 -20.04 9.61
C GLU A 586 -10.83 -20.40 8.16
N ALA A 587 -10.47 -19.56 7.19
CA ALA A 587 -10.86 -19.77 5.80
C ALA A 587 -9.72 -20.27 4.91
N PHE A 588 -8.54 -19.64 4.96
CA PHE A 588 -7.43 -19.93 4.06
C PHE A 588 -6.83 -21.31 4.31
N LEU A 589 -6.46 -21.62 5.56
CA LEU A 589 -5.79 -22.88 5.89
C LEU A 589 -6.64 -24.12 5.51
N PRO A 590 -7.93 -24.22 5.85
CA PRO A 590 -8.75 -25.37 5.42
C PRO A 590 -8.88 -25.51 3.91
N ARG A 591 -8.92 -24.38 3.18
CA ARG A 591 -8.98 -24.37 1.70
C ARG A 591 -7.67 -24.82 1.08
N TRP A 592 -6.54 -24.45 1.69
CA TRP A 592 -5.23 -24.96 1.33
C TRP A 592 -5.13 -26.47 1.54
N GLU A 593 -5.56 -26.97 2.70
CA GLU A 593 -5.60 -28.39 3.02
C GLU A 593 -6.52 -29.17 2.06
N LYS A 594 -7.69 -28.62 1.72
CA LYS A 594 -8.62 -29.20 0.73
C LYS A 594 -7.96 -29.33 -0.64
N LEU A 595 -7.25 -28.30 -1.09
CA LEU A 595 -6.49 -28.33 -2.34
C LEU A 595 -5.40 -29.40 -2.26
N ALA A 596 -4.56 -29.37 -1.23
CA ALA A 596 -3.45 -30.31 -1.01
C ALA A 596 -3.90 -31.78 -0.97
N ALA A 597 -5.01 -32.09 -0.29
CA ALA A 597 -5.53 -33.46 -0.15
C ALA A 597 -5.94 -34.09 -1.49
N THR A 598 -6.29 -33.27 -2.49
CA THR A 598 -6.69 -33.75 -3.81
C THR A 598 -5.52 -34.36 -4.60
N ASP A 599 -4.26 -33.99 -4.29
CA ASP A 599 -3.06 -34.56 -4.92
C ASP A 599 -2.84 -36.03 -4.50
N SER A 600 -3.19 -36.36 -3.26
CA SER A 600 -2.98 -37.70 -2.67
C SER A 600 -3.96 -38.77 -3.16
N SER A 601 -4.89 -38.39 -4.04
CA SER A 601 -5.97 -39.25 -4.54
C SER A 601 -5.76 -39.74 -5.99
N ILE A 602 -4.57 -39.49 -6.56
CA ILE A 602 -4.08 -39.96 -7.86
C ILE A 602 -2.84 -40.81 -7.62
#